data_AF-A0A7T9HG33-F1
#
_entry.id   AF-A0A7T9HG33-F1
#
_cell.length_a   1.000
_cell.length_b   1.000
_cell.length_c   1.000
_cell.angle_alpha   90.00
_cell.angle_beta   90.00
_cell.angle_gamma   90.00
#
_symmetry.space_group_name_H-M   'P 1'
#
loop_
_entity.id
_entity.type
_entity.pdbx_description
1 polymer ?
#
loop_
_entity_poly.entity_id
_entity_poly.type
_entity_poly.pdbx_seq_one_letter_code
_entity_poly.pdbx_strand_id
1 'polypeptide(L)' 'MKTFDSPQATTLYYIALGNSEPMINHEQRTAIATLIANAGNGDMDAYKALKILDKRPSLHPFLKEMIREYWK' A
#
# COMPACT_ATOMS: atom_id res chain seq x y z
N MET A 1 12.45 -10.45 2.07
CA MET A 1 11.26 -9.84 2.69
C MET A 1 11.56 -8.35 2.80
N LYS A 2 10.75 -7.44 2.23
CA LYS A 2 10.95 -5.99 2.45
C LYS A 2 10.40 -5.64 3.83
N THR A 3 11.20 -4.95 4.63
CA THR A 3 10.81 -4.45 5.95
C THR A 3 11.10 -2.96 5.98
N PHE A 4 10.17 -2.20 6.54
CA PHE A 4 10.33 -0.79 6.85
C PHE A 4 10.66 -0.66 8.34
N ASP A 5 11.18 0.49 8.77
CA ASP A 5 11.49 0.72 10.18
C ASP A 5 10.20 0.75 11.02
N SER A 6 9.10 1.22 10.43
CA SER A 6 7.74 1.08 10.95
C SER A 6 7.20 -0.36 10.76
N PRO A 7 6.94 -1.11 11.86
CA PRO A 7 6.27 -2.40 11.78
C PRO A 7 4.87 -2.28 11.16
N GLN A 8 4.20 -1.15 11.40
CA GLN A 8 2.88 -0.88 10.85
C GLN A 8 2.94 -0.74 9.32
N ALA A 9 3.89 0.04 8.78
CA ALA A 9 4.07 0.17 7.34
C ALA A 9 4.40 -1.17 6.68
N THR A 10 5.20 -2.00 7.35
CA THR A 10 5.52 -3.37 6.91
C THR A 10 4.25 -4.24 6.85
N THR A 11 3.43 -4.25 7.89
CA THR A 11 2.18 -5.02 7.92
C THR A 11 1.22 -4.58 6.83
N LEU A 12 0.97 -3.27 6.71
CA LEU A 12 0.05 -2.73 5.70
C LEU A 12 0.54 -3.02 4.27
N TYR A 13 1.85 -2.94 4.03
CA TYR A 13 2.45 -3.32 2.77
C TYR A 13 2.16 -4.78 2.41
N TYR A 14 2.29 -5.71 3.36
CA TYR A 14 1.98 -7.13 3.09
C TYR A 14 0.49 -7.41 2.94
N ILE A 15 -0.38 -6.72 3.69
CA ILE A 15 -1.84 -6.82 3.50
C ILE A 15 -2.21 -6.37 2.09
N ALA A 16 -1.70 -5.22 1.63
CA ALA A 16 -1.93 -4.73 0.28
C ALA A 16 -1.42 -5.68 -0.82
N LEU A 17 -0.41 -6.50 -0.51
CA LEU A 17 0.13 -7.52 -1.40
C LEU A 17 -0.55 -8.88 -1.30
N GLY A 18 -1.49 -9.06 -0.37
CA GLY A 18 -2.12 -10.33 -0.05
C GLY A 18 -2.39 -11.17 -1.30
N ASN A 19 -1.65 -12.27 -1.41
CA ASN A 19 -1.70 -13.20 -2.54
C ASN A 19 -2.72 -14.28 -2.21
N SER A 20 -3.95 -14.19 -2.73
CA SER A 20 -4.79 -15.37 -3.03
C SER A 20 -6.21 -15.03 -3.45
N GLU A 21 -6.68 -13.79 -3.31
CA GLU A 21 -8.05 -13.49 -3.69
C GLU A 21 -8.17 -13.17 -5.20
N PRO A 22 -9.13 -13.81 -5.92
CA PRO A 22 -9.37 -13.53 -7.33
C PRO A 22 -9.87 -12.09 -7.57
N MET A 23 -10.30 -11.40 -6.51
CA MET A 23 -10.76 -10.02 -6.50
C MET A 23 -10.08 -9.27 -5.35
N ILE A 24 -9.93 -7.95 -5.48
CA ILE A 24 -9.44 -7.16 -4.36
C ILE A 24 -10.43 -7.15 -3.19
N ASN A 25 -9.94 -7.43 -2.00
CA ASN A 25 -10.78 -7.48 -0.82
C ASN A 25 -10.80 -6.14 -0.07
N HIS A 26 -11.65 -6.06 0.96
CA HIS A 26 -11.77 -4.86 1.78
C HIS A 26 -10.45 -4.54 2.51
N GLU A 27 -9.74 -5.55 3.01
CA GLU A 27 -8.50 -5.37 3.76
C GLU A 27 -7.39 -4.74 2.91
N GLN A 28 -7.24 -5.18 1.66
CA GLN A 28 -6.28 -4.61 0.71
C GLN A 28 -6.56 -3.12 0.44
N ARG A 29 -7.83 -2.76 0.23
CA ARG A 29 -8.23 -1.35 0.02
C ARG A 29 -7.96 -0.52 1.26
N THR A 30 -8.34 -1.04 2.44
CA THR A 30 -8.12 -0.37 3.72
C THR A 30 -6.63 -0.22 4.02
N ALA A 31 -5.80 -1.19 3.63
CA ALA A 31 -4.35 -1.10 3.78
C ALA A 31 -3.75 0.05 2.94
N ILE A 32 -4.16 0.17 1.67
CA ILE A 32 -3.74 1.30 0.82
C ILE A 32 -4.22 2.63 1.39
N ALA A 33 -5.50 2.72 1.79
CA ALA A 33 -6.06 3.95 2.36
C ALA A 33 -5.32 4.36 3.65
N THR A 34 -5.00 3.40 4.51
CA THR A 34 -4.24 3.66 5.75
C THR A 34 -2.81 4.11 5.44
N LEU A 35 -2.13 3.48 4.47
CA LEU A 35 -0.80 3.92 4.04
C LEU A 35 -0.84 5.35 3.50
N ILE A 36 -1.87 5.71 2.71
CA ILE A 36 -2.07 7.08 2.21
C ILE A 36 -2.25 8.08 3.36
N ALA A 37 -3.12 7.77 4.32
CA ALA A 37 -3.35 8.63 5.48
C ALA A 37 -2.08 8.83 6.31
N ASN A 38 -1.34 7.74 6.59
CA ASN A 38 -0.08 7.80 7.33
C ASN A 38 0.97 8.63 6.58
N ALA A 39 1.12 8.43 5.26
CA ALA A 39 2.04 9.20 4.45
C ALA A 39 1.67 10.70 4.42
N GLY A 40 0.37 11.02 4.34
CA GLY A 40 -0.14 12.39 4.47
C GLY A 40 0.15 13.04 5.82
N ASN A 41 0.27 12.23 6.88
CA ASN A 41 0.65 12.67 8.23
C ASN A 41 2.17 12.67 8.47
N GLY A 42 2.99 12.45 7.44
CA GLY A 42 4.46 12.51 7.52
C GLY A 42 5.15 11.18 7.80
N ASP A 43 4.45 10.03 7.76
CA ASP A 43 5.09 8.72 7.86
C ASP A 43 5.86 8.40 6.57
N MET A 44 7.18 8.59 6.64
CA MET A 44 8.09 8.36 5.52
C MET A 44 8.15 6.89 5.07
N ASP A 45 7.87 5.95 5.97
CA ASP A 45 7.87 4.53 5.63
C ASP A 45 6.57 4.13 4.93
N ALA A 46 5.44 4.70 5.34
CA ALA A 46 4.20 4.58 4.58
C ALA A 46 4.36 5.17 3.16
N TYR A 47 5.01 6.33 3.04
CA TYR A 47 5.34 6.93 1.73
C TYR A 47 6.21 5.99 0.88
N LYS A 48 7.30 5.43 1.44
CA LYS A 48 8.16 4.47 0.74
C LYS A 48 7.37 3.22 0.32
N ALA A 49 6.49 2.71 1.18
CA ALA A 49 5.64 1.56 0.88
C ALA A 49 4.73 1.83 -0.33
N LEU A 50 4.06 2.98 -0.38
CA LEU A 50 3.23 3.39 -1.52
C LEU A 50 4.04 3.48 -2.82
N LYS A 51 5.25 4.07 -2.77
CA LYS A 51 6.14 4.14 -3.95
C LYS A 51 6.58 2.77 -4.46
N ILE A 52 6.79 1.80 -3.57
CA ILE A 52 7.15 0.43 -3.96
C ILE A 52 5.92 -0.29 -4.54
N LEU A 53 4.74 -0.10 -3.93
CA LEU A 53 3.48 -0.70 -4.37
C LEU A 53 3.07 -0.22 -5.78
N ASP A 54 3.12 1.08 -6.03
CA ASP A 54 2.79 1.68 -7.34
C ASP A 54 3.64 1.10 -8.48
N LYS A 55 4.94 0.91 -8.23
CA LYS A 55 5.89 0.35 -9.20
C LYS A 55 5.75 -1.16 -9.40
N ARG A 56 4.93 -1.86 -8.62
CA ARG A 56 4.88 -3.32 -8.63
C ARG A 56 3.96 -3.84 -9.74
N PRO A 57 4.45 -4.64 -10.71
CA PRO A 57 3.62 -5.12 -11.81
C PRO A 57 2.41 -5.94 -11.36
N SER A 58 2.60 -6.78 -10.32
CA SER A 58 1.58 -7.69 -9.79
C SER A 58 0.53 -7.04 -8.90
N LEU A 59 0.65 -5.75 -8.58
CA LEU A 59 -0.36 -5.07 -7.77
C LEU A 59 -1.61 -4.83 -8.62
N HIS A 60 -2.78 -5.15 -8.05
CA HIS A 60 -4.06 -5.00 -8.73
C HIS A 60 -4.27 -3.57 -9.26
N PRO A 61 -4.75 -3.37 -10.50
CA PRO A 61 -4.88 -2.04 -11.12
C PRO A 61 -5.66 -1.04 -10.26
N PHE A 62 -6.77 -1.45 -9.65
CA PHE A 62 -7.56 -0.58 -8.76
C PHE A 62 -6.73 -0.03 -7.58
N LEU A 63 -5.87 -0.85 -6.96
CA LEU A 63 -5.03 -0.41 -5.85
C LEU A 63 -3.95 0.57 -6.33
N LYS A 64 -3.43 0.39 -7.56
CA LYS A 64 -2.52 1.36 -8.18
C LYS A 64 -3.19 2.70 -8.40
N GLU A 65 -4.42 2.70 -8.92
CA GLU A 65 -5.17 3.95 -9.13
C GLU A 65 -5.41 4.68 -7.80
N MET A 66 -5.78 3.97 -6.73
CA MET A 66 -5.88 4.60 -5.39
C MET A 66 -4.57 5.30 -4.96
N ILE A 67 -3.40 4.67 -5.21
CA ILE A 67 -2.10 5.25 -4.89
C ILE A 67 -1.80 6.47 -5.79
N ARG A 68 -2.20 6.43 -7.07
CA ARG A 68 -1.96 7.53 -8.02
C ARG A 68 -2.82 8.74 -7.74
N GLU A 69 -4.07 8.55 -7.36
CA GLU A 69 -4.96 9.65 -6.94
C GLU A 69 -4.40 10.42 -5.73
N TYR A 70 -3.65 9.75 -4.84
CA TYR A 70 -2.96 10.41 -3.74
C TYR A 70 -1.80 11.33 -4.21
N TRP A 71 -1.20 11.08 -5.37
CA TRP A 71 -0.10 11.90 -5.89
C TRP A 71 -0.55 13.11 -6.72
N LYS A 72 -1.82 13.17 -7.10
CA LYS A 72 -2.39 14.28 -7.87
C LYS A 72 -2.62 15.49 -6.97
#